data_AF-A0AAN5CRC1-F1
#
_entry.id   AF-A0AAN5CRC1-F1
#
_cell.length_a   1.000
_cell.length_b   1.000
_cell.length_c   1.000
_cell.angle_alpha   90.00
_cell.angle_beta   90.00
_cell.angle_gamma   90.00
#
_symmetry.space_group_name_H-M   'P 1'
#
loop_
_entity.id
_entity.type
_entity.pdbx_description
1 polymer ?
#
loop_
_entity_poly.entity_id
_entity_poly.type
_entity_poly.pdbx_seq_one_letter_code
_entity_poly.pdbx_strand_id
1 'polypeptide(L)'
;CYTSDTPHLDYDRLDVCKDDKACFVEFFINNISGAPVHTYNRFCTQAAHCVRHNIPMNEDVQIAQLSVATQNAFYNLKSNLSKDEGEEFIKSTWFRCCDTNACNNIDLHSVKGKFGVWPSLNYNYNVACHAFFPLSLLILLR
;
A
#
# COMPACT_ATOMS: atom_id res chain seq x y z
N CYS A 1 -9.36 1.43 -14.98
CA CYS A 1 -8.52 1.05 -13.82
C CYS A 1 -8.40 2.25 -12.89
N TYR A 2 -8.46 2.10 -11.56
CA TYR A 2 -7.92 3.15 -10.68
C TYR A 2 -6.41 3.24 -10.87
N THR A 3 -5.87 4.46 -10.94
CA THR A 3 -4.43 4.74 -11.05
C THR A 3 -4.02 5.73 -9.96
N SER A 4 -3.83 5.24 -8.73
CA SER A 4 -3.31 6.11 -7.68
C SER A 4 -2.70 5.39 -6.49
N ASP A 5 -1.88 6.17 -5.81
CA ASP A 5 -1.14 5.84 -4.60
C ASP A 5 -1.89 6.36 -3.34
N THR A 6 -3.08 6.95 -3.47
CA THR A 6 -3.94 7.39 -2.34
C THR A 6 -5.22 6.53 -2.19
N PRO A 7 -5.70 6.23 -0.96
CA PRO A 7 -6.66 5.12 -0.73
C PRO A 7 -8.06 5.55 -1.12
N HIS A 8 -8.27 6.86 -1.07
CA HIS A 8 -9.49 7.55 -1.42
C HIS A 8 -9.16 8.52 -2.54
N LEU A 9 -9.77 8.31 -3.71
CA LEU A 9 -9.88 9.33 -4.75
C LEU A 9 -11.24 9.20 -5.42
N ASP A 10 -11.77 10.34 -5.83
CA ASP A 10 -12.90 10.46 -6.74
C ASP A 10 -12.73 9.59 -7.98
N TYR A 11 -13.87 9.12 -8.51
CA TYR A 11 -13.96 8.35 -9.75
C TYR A 11 -13.31 9.05 -10.96
N ASP A 12 -13.02 10.34 -10.84
CA ASP A 12 -12.47 11.23 -11.86
C ASP A 12 -11.00 10.92 -12.24
N ARG A 13 -10.35 9.97 -11.56
CA ARG A 13 -8.97 9.53 -11.84
C ARG A 13 -8.85 8.09 -12.33
N LEU A 14 -9.86 7.63 -13.05
CA LEU A 14 -9.81 6.34 -13.73
C LEU A 14 -9.01 6.46 -15.04
N ASP A 15 -8.08 5.53 -15.25
CA ASP A 15 -7.38 5.37 -16.51
C ASP A 15 -8.06 4.27 -17.35
N VAL A 16 -8.11 4.48 -18.66
CA VAL A 16 -8.65 3.50 -19.61
C VAL A 16 -7.53 2.56 -20.03
N CYS A 17 -7.63 1.33 -19.55
CA CYS A 17 -6.66 0.27 -19.81
C CYS A 17 -6.84 -0.18 -21.29
N LYS A 18 -5.82 0.04 -22.14
CA LYS A 18 -5.84 -0.35 -23.56
C LYS A 18 -5.49 -1.84 -23.74
N ASP A 19 -6.03 -2.45 -24.79
CA ASP A 19 -5.64 -3.78 -25.28
C ASP A 19 -5.79 -4.91 -24.23
N ASP A 20 -4.92 -5.92 -24.24
CA ASP A 20 -4.85 -7.08 -23.34
C ASP A 20 -4.44 -6.73 -21.88
N LYS A 21 -4.81 -5.53 -21.41
CA LYS A 21 -4.51 -5.06 -20.07
C LYS A 21 -5.69 -5.27 -19.11
N ALA A 22 -5.35 -5.56 -17.87
CA ALA A 22 -6.27 -5.70 -16.75
C ALA A 22 -5.99 -4.63 -15.68
N CYS A 23 -6.99 -4.38 -14.83
CA CYS A 23 -6.78 -3.61 -13.62
C CYS A 23 -5.96 -4.43 -12.62
N PHE A 24 -4.94 -3.82 -12.04
CA PHE A 24 -4.12 -4.42 -10.99
C PHE A 24 -4.26 -3.63 -9.69
N VAL A 25 -4.26 -4.34 -8.57
CA VAL A 25 -3.97 -3.77 -7.25
C VAL A 25 -3.03 -4.67 -6.48
N GLU A 26 -2.04 -4.03 -5.88
CA GLU A 26 -1.22 -4.55 -4.79
C GLU A 26 -1.60 -3.74 -3.55
N PHE A 27 -1.91 -4.42 -2.45
CA PHE A 27 -2.09 -3.78 -1.16
C PHE A 27 -1.19 -4.44 -0.13
N PHE A 28 -0.56 -3.60 0.68
CA PHE A 28 0.26 -3.98 1.82
C PHE A 28 -0.16 -3.18 3.05
N ILE A 29 -0.37 -3.85 4.18
CA ILE A 29 -0.51 -3.22 5.49
C ILE A 29 0.43 -3.88 6.48
N ASN A 30 0.92 -3.09 7.42
CA ASN A 30 1.80 -3.53 8.47
C ASN A 30 1.56 -2.72 9.75
N ASN A 31 1.90 -3.28 10.91
CA ASN A 31 1.96 -2.54 12.15
C ASN A 31 3.41 -2.09 12.36
N ILE A 32 3.63 -0.81 12.64
CA ILE A 32 4.95 -0.23 12.87
C ILE A 32 4.86 0.63 14.13
N SER A 33 5.56 0.23 15.19
CA SER A 33 5.55 0.92 16.48
C SER A 33 4.14 1.16 17.06
N GLY A 34 3.23 0.19 16.86
CA GLY A 34 1.85 0.27 17.34
C GLY A 34 0.89 1.07 16.46
N ALA A 35 1.34 1.53 15.28
CA ALA A 35 0.51 2.21 14.30
C ALA A 35 0.40 1.41 12.98
N PRO A 36 -0.81 1.20 12.43
CA PRO A 36 -0.97 0.58 11.13
C PRO A 36 -0.49 1.51 10.00
N VAL A 37 0.47 1.05 9.21
CA VAL A 37 0.99 1.70 8.02
C VAL A 37 0.64 0.85 6.81
N HIS A 38 0.20 1.47 5.72
CA HIS A 38 -0.24 0.76 4.55
C HIS A 38 0.17 1.47 3.27
N THR A 39 0.28 0.71 2.18
CA THR A 39 0.51 1.20 0.83
C THR A 39 -0.34 0.39 -0.13
N TYR A 40 -0.76 1.00 -1.22
CA TYR A 40 -1.32 0.25 -2.35
C TYR A 40 -0.85 0.86 -3.65
N ASN A 41 -0.66 0.00 -4.63
CA ASN A 41 -0.31 0.36 -5.99
C ASN A 41 -1.45 -0.11 -6.90
N ARG A 42 -2.02 0.81 -7.68
CA ARG A 42 -3.12 0.53 -8.60
C ARG A 42 -2.76 1.02 -9.98
N PHE A 43 -2.86 0.17 -10.98
CA PHE A 43 -2.49 0.52 -12.36
C PHE A 43 -3.05 -0.47 -13.39
N CYS A 44 -2.93 -0.10 -14.67
CA CYS A 44 -3.18 -0.98 -15.81
C CYS A 44 -1.96 -1.90 -16.04
N THR A 45 -2.11 -3.22 -15.91
CA THR A 45 -1.03 -4.19 -16.19
C THR A 45 -1.40 -5.13 -17.34
N GLN A 46 -0.44 -5.80 -17.96
CA GLN A 46 -0.74 -6.84 -18.96
C GLN A 46 -1.40 -8.06 -18.29
N ALA A 47 -2.46 -8.63 -18.86
CA ALA A 47 -3.09 -9.84 -18.32
C ALA A 47 -2.08 -11.00 -18.18
N ALA A 48 -1.13 -11.12 -19.11
CA ALA A 48 -0.04 -12.09 -19.04
C ALA A 48 0.92 -11.91 -17.83
N HIS A 49 1.00 -10.70 -17.27
CA HIS A 49 1.74 -10.45 -16.03
C HIS A 49 1.05 -11.14 -14.84
N CYS A 50 -0.27 -11.04 -14.75
CA CYS A 50 -1.07 -11.70 -13.71
C CYS A 50 -0.87 -13.23 -13.76
N VAL A 51 -0.97 -13.81 -14.95
CA VAL A 51 -0.78 -15.25 -15.18
C VAL A 51 0.63 -15.70 -14.77
N ARG A 52 1.68 -14.98 -15.20
CA ARG A 52 3.07 -15.30 -14.82
C ARG A 52 3.30 -15.31 -13.31
N HIS A 53 2.57 -14.46 -12.60
CA HIS A 53 2.69 -14.33 -11.16
C HIS A 53 1.68 -15.17 -10.37
N ASN A 54 0.93 -16.07 -11.03
CA ASN A 54 -0.13 -16.90 -10.42
C ASN A 54 -1.20 -16.07 -9.70
N ILE A 55 -1.54 -14.91 -10.25
CA ILE A 55 -2.63 -14.06 -9.76
C ILE A 55 -3.88 -14.36 -10.58
N PRO A 56 -4.85 -15.13 -10.06
CA PRO A 56 -6.11 -15.39 -10.75
C PRO A 56 -6.87 -14.10 -11.02
N MET A 57 -7.62 -14.08 -12.12
CA MET A 57 -8.43 -12.94 -12.50
C MET A 57 -9.65 -12.85 -11.58
N ASN A 58 -10.00 -11.63 -11.18
CA ASN A 58 -11.14 -11.27 -10.33
C ASN A 58 -11.11 -11.85 -8.91
N GLU A 59 -9.94 -12.22 -8.40
CA GLU A 59 -9.76 -12.79 -7.07
C GLU A 59 -8.63 -12.12 -6.29
N ASP A 60 -8.82 -12.00 -4.96
CA ASP A 60 -7.75 -11.59 -4.05
C ASP A 60 -6.89 -12.79 -3.67
N VAL A 61 -5.58 -12.67 -3.90
CA VAL A 61 -4.63 -13.72 -3.52
C VAL A 61 -3.49 -13.19 -2.69
N GLN A 62 -2.96 -14.07 -1.84
CA GLN A 62 -1.72 -13.85 -1.10
C GLN A 62 -0.65 -14.74 -1.72
N ILE A 63 0.45 -14.14 -2.15
CA ILE A 63 1.55 -14.86 -2.79
C ILE A 63 2.81 -14.54 -2.01
N ALA A 64 3.21 -15.47 -1.13
CA ALA A 64 4.25 -15.24 -0.13
C ALA A 64 5.54 -14.63 -0.71
N GLN A 65 6.00 -15.12 -1.87
CA GLN A 65 7.20 -14.60 -2.53
C GLN A 65 7.04 -13.13 -2.96
N LEU A 66 5.89 -12.76 -3.51
CA LEU A 66 5.59 -11.37 -3.88
C LEU A 66 5.39 -10.51 -2.62
N SER A 67 4.73 -11.03 -1.59
CA SER A 67 4.56 -10.34 -0.32
C SER A 67 5.91 -9.97 0.31
N VAL A 68 6.90 -10.88 0.28
CA VAL A 68 8.26 -10.60 0.77
C VAL A 68 8.93 -9.51 -0.07
N ALA A 69 8.77 -9.54 -1.40
CA ALA A 69 9.33 -8.50 -2.28
C ALA A 69 8.70 -7.13 -2.01
N THR A 70 7.38 -7.05 -1.88
CA THR A 70 6.62 -5.85 -1.51
C THR A 70 7.10 -5.28 -0.17
N GLN A 71 7.23 -6.13 0.85
CA GLN A 71 7.72 -5.71 2.17
C GLN A 71 9.14 -5.14 2.08
N ASN A 72 10.05 -5.85 1.39
CA ASN A 72 11.42 -5.37 1.24
C ASN A 72 11.47 -4.03 0.51
N ALA A 73 10.67 -3.85 -0.55
CA ALA A 73 10.55 -2.58 -1.24
C ALA A 73 10.05 -1.45 -0.31
N PHE A 74 9.03 -1.74 0.51
CA PHE A 74 8.52 -0.80 1.50
C PHE A 74 9.61 -0.36 2.49
N TYR A 75 10.32 -1.32 3.10
CA TYR A 75 11.36 -1.00 4.09
C TYR A 75 12.59 -0.34 3.47
N ASN A 76 12.95 -0.67 2.22
CA ASN A 76 14.03 0.01 1.49
C ASN A 76 13.69 1.47 1.21
N LEU A 77 12.44 1.76 0.82
CA LEU A 77 11.98 3.14 0.60
C LEU A 77 11.77 3.92 1.90
N LYS A 78 11.65 3.23 3.03
CA LYS A 78 11.43 3.79 4.36
C LYS A 78 12.60 3.45 5.28
N SER A 79 13.80 3.91 4.90
CA SER A 79 15.10 3.60 5.52
C SER A 79 15.22 3.82 7.03
N ASN A 80 14.21 4.42 7.68
CA ASN A 80 14.16 4.66 9.12
C ASN A 80 13.19 3.72 9.86
N LEU A 81 12.56 2.76 9.16
CA LEU A 81 11.64 1.79 9.75
C LEU A 81 12.32 0.42 9.84
N SER A 82 12.33 -0.18 11.03
CA SER A 82 12.79 -1.54 11.23
C SER A 82 11.73 -2.53 10.76
N LYS A 83 12.19 -3.64 10.17
CA LYS A 83 11.32 -4.76 9.84
C LYS A 83 10.86 -5.41 11.14
N ASP A 84 9.56 -5.43 11.38
CA ASP A 84 9.00 -6.25 12.45
C ASP A 84 9.01 -7.70 11.92
N GLU A 85 9.73 -8.58 12.61
CA GLU A 85 9.96 -9.96 12.17
C GLU A 85 8.85 -10.88 12.71
N GLY A 86 7.92 -11.30 11.85
CA GLY A 86 6.81 -12.18 12.22
C GLY A 86 5.98 -12.66 11.03
N GLU A 87 5.47 -13.90 11.08
CA GLU A 87 4.62 -14.46 10.01
C GLU A 87 3.29 -13.71 9.83
N GLU A 88 2.83 -12.97 10.85
CA GLU A 88 1.61 -12.15 10.77
C GLU A 88 1.70 -11.07 9.69
N PHE A 89 2.91 -10.63 9.33
CA PHE A 89 3.13 -9.56 8.36
C PHE A 89 3.03 -10.03 6.91
N ILE A 90 3.40 -11.28 6.62
CA ILE A 90 3.25 -11.88 5.27
C ILE A 90 1.77 -12.05 4.92
N LYS A 91 0.91 -12.26 5.93
CA LYS A 91 -0.55 -12.41 5.77
C LYS A 91 -1.25 -11.11 5.40
N SER A 92 -0.58 -9.97 5.45
CA SER A 92 -1.18 -8.64 5.27
C SER A 92 -1.01 -8.04 3.88
N THR A 93 -0.31 -8.74 2.97
CA THR A 93 -0.20 -8.34 1.56
C THR A 93 -1.15 -9.17 0.70
N TRP A 94 -1.89 -8.53 -0.20
CA TRP A 94 -2.63 -9.24 -1.24
C TRP A 94 -2.56 -8.52 -2.58
N PHE A 95 -2.85 -9.30 -3.61
CA PHE A 95 -2.81 -8.90 -5.01
C PHE A 95 -4.13 -9.26 -5.66
N ARG A 96 -4.57 -8.45 -6.61
CA ARG A 96 -5.70 -8.75 -7.48
C ARG A 96 -5.41 -8.26 -8.88
N CYS A 97 -5.71 -9.10 -9.85
CA CYS A 97 -5.96 -8.69 -11.22
C CYS A 97 -7.45 -8.80 -11.50
N CYS A 98 -8.02 -7.89 -12.27
CA CYS A 98 -9.43 -7.94 -12.63
C CYS A 98 -9.71 -7.20 -13.95
N ASP A 99 -10.73 -7.61 -14.67
CA ASP A 99 -11.00 -7.20 -16.06
C ASP A 99 -12.27 -6.33 -16.20
N THR A 100 -12.93 -6.03 -15.09
CA THR A 100 -14.10 -5.15 -15.06
C THR A 100 -13.72 -3.70 -14.74
N ASN A 101 -14.61 -2.75 -15.07
CA ASN A 101 -14.34 -1.34 -14.85
C ASN A 101 -14.12 -1.04 -13.36
N ALA A 102 -12.99 -0.39 -13.04
CA ALA A 102 -12.66 0.09 -11.69
C ALA A 102 -12.65 -1.02 -10.60
N CYS A 103 -12.45 -2.28 -10.99
CA CYS A 103 -12.51 -3.43 -10.08
C CYS A 103 -11.32 -3.56 -9.12
N ASN A 104 -10.23 -2.83 -9.38
CA ASN A 104 -9.07 -2.72 -8.51
C ASN A 104 -9.30 -1.69 -7.38
N ASN A 105 -10.56 -1.50 -6.98
CA ASN A 105 -10.92 -0.71 -5.82
C ASN A 105 -10.52 -1.42 -4.52
N ILE A 106 -10.20 -0.64 -3.50
CA ILE A 106 -9.92 -1.12 -2.15
C ILE A 106 -11.03 -0.62 -1.23
N ASP A 107 -11.83 -1.53 -0.72
CA ASP A 107 -12.79 -1.21 0.34
C ASP A 107 -12.09 -1.28 1.71
N LEU A 108 -11.80 -0.13 2.33
CA LEU A 108 -11.15 -0.09 3.63
C LEU A 108 -11.98 -0.72 4.75
N HIS A 109 -13.30 -0.82 4.61
CA HIS A 109 -14.12 -1.58 5.56
C HIS A 109 -13.84 -3.08 5.45
N SER A 110 -13.77 -3.61 4.23
CA SER A 110 -13.32 -4.99 3.99
C SER A 110 -11.89 -5.22 4.48
N VAL A 111 -10.98 -4.25 4.30
CA VAL A 111 -9.61 -4.34 4.86
C VAL A 111 -9.66 -4.45 6.38
N LYS A 112 -10.40 -3.56 7.04
CA LYS A 112 -10.57 -3.63 8.50
C LYS A 112 -11.17 -4.96 8.95
N GLY A 113 -12.18 -5.47 8.23
CA GLY A 113 -12.78 -6.78 8.52
C GLY A 113 -11.78 -7.93 8.39
N LYS A 114 -10.87 -7.86 7.40
CA LYS A 114 -9.87 -8.90 7.12
C LYS A 114 -8.67 -8.88 8.06
N PHE A 115 -8.21 -7.70 8.49
CA PHE A 115 -6.97 -7.56 9.27
C PHE A 115 -7.18 -7.05 10.70
N GLY A 116 -8.41 -6.70 11.08
CA GLY A 116 -8.72 -6.15 12.40
C GLY A 116 -8.16 -4.74 12.64
N VAL A 117 -7.52 -4.12 11.64
CA VAL A 117 -6.88 -2.81 11.74
C VAL A 117 -7.48 -1.82 10.76
N TRP A 118 -7.69 -0.58 11.19
CA TRP A 118 -7.99 0.50 10.27
C TRP A 118 -6.71 0.95 9.56
N PRO A 119 -6.69 1.00 8.22
CA PRO A 119 -5.63 1.68 7.48
C PRO A 119 -5.55 3.13 7.96
N SER A 120 -4.36 3.60 8.34
CA SER A 120 -4.19 5.01 8.74
C SER A 120 -4.52 5.91 7.55
N LEU A 121 -5.52 6.78 7.65
CA LEU A 121 -5.96 7.64 6.52
C LEU A 121 -4.87 8.55 5.96
N ASN A 122 -3.73 8.69 6.65
CA ASN A 122 -2.62 9.52 6.24
C ASN A 122 -1.30 8.93 6.74
N TYR A 123 -0.45 8.51 5.82
CA TYR A 123 0.99 8.63 6.00
C TYR A 123 1.62 9.26 4.76
N ASN A 124 1.23 10.51 4.48
CA ASN A 124 2.04 11.40 3.65
C ASN A 124 3.30 11.74 4.45
N TYR A 125 4.42 11.06 4.17
CA TYR A 125 5.72 11.35 4.80
C TYR A 125 6.38 12.65 4.29
N ASN A 126 5.61 13.54 3.68
CA ASN A 126 6.01 14.92 3.43
C ASN A 126 5.20 15.78 4.41
N VAL A 127 5.71 15.97 5.63
CA VAL A 127 5.66 17.15 6.53
C VAL A 127 5.78 16.66 7.98
N ALA A 128 6.98 16.21 8.38
CA ALA A 128 7.35 16.14 9.80
C ALA A 128 8.88 16.29 9.98
N CYS A 129 9.53 17.01 9.08
CA CYS A 129 10.86 17.56 9.31
C CYS A 129 10.67 19.07 9.42
N HIS A 130 11.19 19.68 10.49
CA HIS A 130 11.01 21.08 10.91
C HIS A 130 9.81 21.39 11.81
N ALA A 131 9.86 20.96 13.07
CA ALA A 131 9.55 21.82 14.22
C ALA A 131 9.94 21.14 15.56
N PHE A 132 11.17 20.65 15.68
CA PHE A 132 11.81 20.58 16.99
C PHE A 132 12.99 21.56 16.96
N PHE A 133 12.66 22.85 17.06
CA PHE A 133 13.61 23.80 17.62
C PHE A 133 13.76 23.41 19.10
N PRO A 134 14.96 23.05 19.59
CA PRO A 134 15.17 23.01 21.02
C PRO A 134 15.04 24.45 21.52
N LEU A 135 13.95 24.73 22.24
CA LEU A 135 13.71 25.98 22.97
C LEU A 135 14.68 26.13 24.17
N SER A 136 15.90 25.61 24.04
CA SER A 136 16.88 25.45 25.11
C SER A 136 18.12 26.33 24.92
N LEU A 137 18.20 27.13 23.85
CA LEU A 137 19.38 27.96 23.56
C LEU A 137 19.17 29.48 23.71
N LEU A 138 18.06 29.93 24.33
CA LEU A 138 17.79 31.35 24.59
C LEU A 138 17.86 31.77 26.06
N ILE A 139 18.37 30.91 26.95
CA ILE A 139 18.72 31.28 28.32
C ILE A 139 20.23 31.11 28.49
N LEU A 140 21.03 31.89 27.75
CA LEU A 140 22.46 32.09 28.00
C LEU A 140 22.98 33.31 27.22
N LEU A 141 22.29 34.44 27.32
CA LEU A 141 22.88 35.76 27.10
C LEU A 141 22.45 36.64 28.27
N ARG A 142 23.37 36.74 29.23
CA ARG A 142 23.51 37.90 30.12
C ARG A 142 24.03 39.08 29.31
#